data_AF-H9UI77-F1
#
_entry.id   AF-H9UI77-F1
#
_cell.length_a   1.000
_cell.length_b   1.000
_cell.length_c   1.000
_cell.angle_alpha   90.00
_cell.angle_beta   90.00
_cell.angle_gamma   90.00
#
_symmetry.space_group_name_H-M   'P 1'
#
loop_
_entity.id
_entity.type
_entity.pdbx_description
1 polymer ?
#
loop_
_entity_poly.entity_id
_entity_poly.type
_entity_poly.pdbx_seq_one_letter_code
_entity_poly.pdbx_strand_id
1 'polypeptide(L)'
;MHIGEEEFVNRRIIICILVLLTAGAVSGIHLFGQVNLNFEIDRSTSNVYVRSLPIEEVYVTRYGYRVLYRSGNGRLHYANMPLDWFGSAAGRGTVIYSDNKAVPFMNVVFIDGEQSHVNLFLPRNRQSLVYRPIDRTEDWQARFAGIDSLELRY
;
A
#
# COMPACT_ATOMS: atom_id res chain seq x y z
N MET A 1 28.83 -89.13 16.31
CA MET A 1 27.42 -88.87 16.69
C MET A 1 27.40 -87.66 17.60
N HIS A 2 27.26 -86.47 17.01
CA HIS A 2 26.85 -85.23 17.70
C HIS A 2 26.44 -84.22 16.62
N ILE A 3 25.45 -84.65 15.81
CA ILE A 3 24.70 -83.79 14.89
C ILE A 3 23.65 -83.14 15.79
N GLY A 4 23.92 -81.95 16.34
CA GLY A 4 23.01 -81.35 17.32
C GLY A 4 23.32 -79.93 17.81
N GLU A 5 24.49 -79.35 17.50
CA GLU A 5 24.82 -77.98 17.95
C GLU A 5 24.77 -76.91 16.83
N GLU A 6 24.94 -77.28 15.56
CA GLU A 6 24.93 -76.31 14.45
C GLU A 6 23.51 -75.88 14.02
N GLU A 7 22.49 -76.71 14.26
CA GLU A 7 21.10 -76.41 13.92
C GLU A 7 20.47 -75.40 14.90
N PHE A 8 20.97 -75.34 16.14
CA PHE A 8 20.44 -74.46 17.18
C PHE A 8 20.92 -73.01 17.04
N VAL A 9 22.16 -72.81 16.56
CA VAL A 9 22.73 -71.47 16.31
C VAL A 9 22.07 -70.82 15.10
N ASN A 10 21.88 -71.57 14.01
CA ASN A 10 21.16 -71.07 12.83
C ASN A 10 19.71 -70.69 13.13
N ARG A 11 19.00 -71.45 13.96
CA ARG A 11 17.61 -71.14 14.33
C ARG A 11 17.50 -69.87 15.20
N ARG A 12 18.50 -69.57 16.04
CA ARG A 12 18.53 -68.34 16.86
C ARG A 12 18.96 -67.11 16.07
N ILE A 13 19.89 -67.25 15.12
CA ILE A 13 20.30 -66.16 14.21
C ILE A 13 19.16 -65.79 13.25
N ILE A 14 18.44 -66.79 12.72
CA ILE A 14 17.30 -66.54 11.83
C ILE A 14 16.14 -65.85 12.56
N ILE A 15 15.86 -66.21 13.83
CA ILE A 15 14.83 -65.53 14.63
C ILE A 15 15.23 -64.08 14.94
N CYS A 16 16.50 -63.80 15.24
CA CYS A 16 16.95 -62.41 15.45
C CYS A 16 16.88 -61.56 14.17
N ILE A 17 17.16 -62.13 13.00
CA ILE A 17 17.01 -61.42 11.71
C ILE A 17 15.52 -61.22 11.36
N LEU A 18 14.65 -62.19 11.66
CA LEU A 18 13.21 -62.06 11.42
C LEU A 18 12.54 -61.02 12.34
N VAL A 19 12.98 -60.93 13.60
CA VAL A 19 12.43 -59.94 14.56
C VAL A 19 12.91 -58.53 14.22
N LEU A 20 14.15 -58.36 13.75
CA LEU A 20 14.67 -57.05 13.30
C LEU A 20 14.04 -56.55 11.99
N LEU A 21 13.48 -57.44 11.15
CA LEU A 21 12.78 -57.05 9.91
C LEU A 21 11.35 -56.54 10.13
N THR A 22 10.75 -56.75 11.31
CA THR A 22 9.39 -56.24 11.62
C THR A 22 9.37 -54.87 12.32
N ALA A 23 10.53 -54.36 12.74
CA ALA A 23 10.65 -53.00 13.31
C ALA A 23 10.89 -51.91 12.23
N GLY A 24 11.01 -52.29 10.96
CA GLY A 24 11.23 -51.36 9.84
C GLY A 24 9.97 -51.00 9.03
N ALA A 25 8.78 -51.46 9.45
CA ALA A 25 7.52 -51.29 8.71
C ALA A 25 6.53 -50.33 9.41
N VAL A 26 7.04 -49.34 10.15
CA VAL A 26 6.31 -48.10 10.40
C VAL A 26 7.06 -46.93 9.75
N SER A 27 7.46 -47.12 8.49
CA SER A 27 7.52 -46.01 7.55
C SER A 27 6.09 -45.49 7.42
N GLY A 28 5.78 -44.54 8.30
CA GLY A 28 4.50 -43.85 8.30
C GLY A 28 4.16 -43.46 6.89
N ILE A 29 2.97 -43.88 6.45
CA ILE A 29 2.28 -43.28 5.34
C ILE A 29 2.00 -41.83 5.77
N HIS A 30 2.99 -40.97 5.66
CA HIS A 30 2.72 -39.58 5.41
C HIS A 30 2.73 -39.44 3.90
N LEU A 31 1.55 -39.72 3.33
CA LEU A 31 1.15 -39.12 2.08
C LEU A 31 1.10 -37.60 2.32
N PHE A 32 2.26 -36.95 2.43
CA PHE A 32 2.33 -35.51 2.25
C PHE A 32 2.11 -35.31 0.75
N GLY A 33 0.83 -35.20 0.36
CA GLY A 33 0.48 -34.61 -0.92
C GLY A 33 1.16 -33.26 -0.96
N GLN A 34 2.22 -33.14 -1.76
CA GLN A 34 2.74 -31.84 -2.10
C GLN A 34 1.67 -31.19 -2.97
N VAL A 35 0.78 -30.44 -2.32
CA VAL A 35 -0.01 -29.44 -3.01
C VAL A 35 1.01 -28.45 -3.54
N ASN A 36 1.37 -28.57 -4.81
CA ASN A 36 1.91 -27.45 -5.56
C ASN A 36 0.78 -26.42 -5.62
N LEU A 37 0.69 -25.59 -4.59
CA LEU A 37 0.07 -24.29 -4.70
C LEU A 37 0.97 -23.53 -5.67
N ASN A 38 0.69 -23.70 -6.96
CA ASN A 38 0.99 -22.65 -7.92
C ASN A 38 0.10 -21.49 -7.47
N PHE A 39 0.60 -20.73 -6.51
CA PHE A 39 0.08 -19.41 -6.20
C PHE A 39 0.49 -18.57 -7.39
N GLU A 40 -0.34 -18.64 -8.43
CA GLU A 40 -0.31 -17.71 -9.53
C GLU A 40 -0.70 -16.38 -8.89
N ILE A 41 0.31 -15.60 -8.49
CA ILE A 41 0.10 -14.19 -8.23
C ILE A 41 -0.33 -13.63 -9.56
N ASP A 42 -1.64 -13.51 -9.74
CA ASP A 42 -2.17 -12.61 -10.75
C ASP A 42 -1.63 -11.23 -10.39
N ARG A 43 -0.54 -10.84 -11.05
CA ARG A 43 0.01 -9.50 -10.98
C ARG A 43 -0.79 -8.57 -11.88
N SER A 44 -2.11 -8.64 -11.84
CA SER A 44 -2.93 -7.44 -12.03
C SER A 44 -2.75 -6.46 -10.85
N THR A 45 -1.56 -6.41 -10.24
CA THR A 45 -1.21 -5.40 -9.25
C THR A 45 -1.20 -4.07 -9.98
N SER A 46 -2.28 -3.31 -9.84
CA SER A 46 -2.34 -1.94 -10.34
C SER A 46 -1.09 -1.19 -9.89
N ASN A 47 -0.41 -0.52 -10.80
CA ASN A 47 0.82 0.19 -10.48
C ASN A 47 0.45 1.49 -9.75
N VAL A 48 0.61 1.50 -8.43
CA VAL A 48 0.32 2.68 -7.60
C VAL A 48 1.59 3.50 -7.40
N TYR A 49 1.54 4.77 -7.82
CA TYR A 49 2.61 5.73 -7.62
C TYR A 49 2.09 6.95 -6.87
N VAL A 50 2.89 7.46 -5.92
CA VAL A 50 2.54 8.64 -5.13
C VAL A 50 3.61 9.71 -5.32
N ARG A 51 3.17 10.93 -5.62
CA ARG A 51 4.04 12.11 -5.67
C ARG A 51 3.69 13.07 -4.55
N SER A 52 4.67 13.34 -3.69
CA SER A 52 4.54 14.31 -2.61
C SER A 52 5.08 15.67 -3.05
N LEU A 53 4.28 16.72 -2.88
CA LEU A 53 4.64 18.10 -3.20
C LEU A 53 4.48 18.98 -1.95
N PRO A 54 5.54 19.69 -1.50
CA PRO A 54 5.44 20.64 -0.41
C PRO A 54 4.45 21.76 -0.73
N ILE A 55 3.66 22.16 0.27
CA ILE A 55 2.73 23.28 0.16
C ILE A 55 3.33 24.47 0.89
N GLU A 56 3.32 25.63 0.24
CA GLU A 56 3.77 26.89 0.83
C GLU A 56 2.57 27.68 1.41
N GLU A 57 1.44 27.66 0.70
CA GLU A 57 0.25 28.41 1.09
C GLU A 57 -1.04 27.62 0.79
N VAL A 58 -2.06 27.82 1.62
CA VAL A 58 -3.40 27.25 1.44
C VAL A 58 -4.47 28.33 1.60
N TYR A 59 -5.33 28.42 0.60
CA TYR A 59 -6.54 29.23 0.59
C TYR A 59 -7.73 28.29 0.69
N VAL A 60 -8.41 28.31 1.84
CA VAL A 60 -9.61 27.50 2.07
C VAL A 60 -10.81 28.35 1.71
N THR A 61 -11.59 27.96 0.71
CA THR A 61 -12.75 28.72 0.23
C THR A 61 -14.03 27.91 0.31
N ARG A 62 -15.19 28.56 0.15
CA ARG A 62 -16.48 27.85 -0.01
C ARG A 62 -16.59 27.05 -1.32
N TYR A 63 -15.66 27.24 -2.26
CA TYR A 63 -15.65 26.59 -3.57
C TYR A 63 -14.62 25.47 -3.67
N GLY A 64 -13.71 25.35 -2.69
CA GLY A 64 -12.64 24.36 -2.69
C GLY A 64 -11.36 24.87 -2.02
N TYR A 65 -10.26 24.17 -2.30
CA TYR A 65 -8.93 24.47 -1.79
C TYR A 65 -8.03 24.94 -2.93
N ARG A 66 -7.42 26.12 -2.77
CA ARG A 66 -6.30 26.53 -3.62
C ARG A 66 -5.01 26.41 -2.84
N VAL A 67 -4.01 25.77 -3.42
CA VAL A 67 -2.71 25.57 -2.79
C VAL A 67 -1.62 26.15 -3.66
N LEU A 68 -0.66 26.83 -3.04
CA LEU A 68 0.62 27.15 -3.64
C LEU A 68 1.58 26.04 -3.27
N TYR A 69 2.14 25.33 -4.24
CA TYR A 69 3.07 24.24 -4.02
C TYR A 69 4.38 24.47 -4.74
N ARG A 70 5.41 23.77 -4.26
CA ARG A 70 6.74 23.76 -4.86
C ARG A 70 6.93 22.49 -5.69
N SER A 71 7.26 22.65 -6.97
CA SER A 71 7.55 21.54 -7.87
C SER A 71 8.97 20.99 -7.67
N GLY A 72 9.30 19.89 -8.35
CA GLY A 72 10.61 19.25 -8.24
C GLY A 72 11.78 20.13 -8.69
N ASN A 73 11.53 21.05 -9.64
CA ASN A 73 12.50 22.08 -10.06
C ASN A 73 12.53 23.33 -9.15
N GLY A 74 11.81 23.32 -8.02
CA GLY A 74 11.81 24.41 -7.04
C GLY A 74 10.89 25.60 -7.39
N ARG A 75 10.17 25.55 -8.51
CA ARG A 75 9.24 26.60 -8.93
C ARG A 75 7.94 26.52 -8.15
N LEU A 76 7.27 27.66 -8.03
CA LEU A 76 5.99 27.77 -7.34
C LEU A 76 4.82 27.76 -8.32
N HIS A 77 3.81 26.97 -7.99
CA HIS A 77 2.63 26.79 -8.82
C HIS A 77 1.36 26.75 -7.97
N TYR A 78 0.28 27.29 -8.54
CA TYR A 78 -1.04 27.16 -7.94
C TYR A 78 -1.74 25.91 -8.46
N ALA A 79 -2.44 25.23 -7.57
CA ALA A 79 -3.42 24.20 -7.92
C ALA A 79 -4.75 24.53 -7.24
N ASN A 80 -5.83 24.47 -8.00
CA ASN A 80 -7.20 24.68 -7.51
C ASN A 80 -7.88 23.32 -7.49
N MET A 81 -8.43 22.94 -6.33
CA MET A 81 -9.17 21.69 -6.13
C MET A 81 -10.59 22.03 -5.69
N PRO A 82 -11.59 21.85 -6.56
CA PRO A 82 -12.99 22.09 -6.24
C PRO A 82 -13.49 21.32 -5.01
N LEU A 83 -14.48 21.88 -4.31
CA LEU A 83 -15.00 21.32 -3.06
C LEU A 83 -15.64 19.93 -3.23
N ASP A 84 -16.28 19.68 -4.38
CA ASP A 84 -16.92 18.40 -4.72
C ASP A 84 -15.94 17.22 -4.70
N TRP A 85 -14.63 17.47 -4.88
CA TRP A 85 -13.60 16.43 -4.76
C TRP A 85 -13.51 15.89 -3.32
N PHE A 86 -13.83 16.70 -2.31
CA PHE A 86 -13.62 16.37 -0.89
C PHE A 86 -14.90 15.96 -0.16
N GLY A 87 -16.04 15.93 -0.85
CA GLY A 87 -17.36 15.76 -0.23
C GLY A 87 -17.95 14.34 -0.28
N SER A 88 -17.32 13.40 -1.00
CA SER A 88 -17.87 12.05 -1.21
C SER A 88 -16.84 10.95 -0.93
N ALA A 89 -17.32 9.75 -0.57
CA ALA A 89 -16.46 8.59 -0.34
C ALA A 89 -15.70 8.12 -1.59
N ALA A 90 -16.23 8.42 -2.78
CA ALA A 90 -15.58 8.23 -4.08
C ALA A 90 -14.96 9.55 -4.60
N GLY A 91 -14.82 10.54 -3.72
CA GLY A 91 -14.27 11.84 -4.05
C GLY A 91 -12.80 11.75 -4.44
N ARG A 92 -12.36 12.67 -5.29
CA ARG A 92 -10.98 12.73 -5.77
C ARG A 92 -10.03 13.42 -4.80
N GLY A 93 -10.54 13.92 -3.68
CA GLY A 93 -9.81 14.70 -2.71
C GLY A 93 -10.07 14.20 -1.29
N THR A 94 -9.02 14.09 -0.49
CA THR A 94 -9.15 13.94 0.97
C THR A 94 -8.35 15.03 1.66
N VAL A 95 -8.89 15.61 2.74
CA VAL A 95 -8.13 16.54 3.60
C VAL A 95 -7.87 15.89 4.94
N ILE A 96 -6.59 15.84 5.31
CA ILE A 96 -6.10 15.22 6.52
C ILE A 96 -5.44 16.31 7.37
N TYR A 97 -6.07 16.61 8.51
CA TYR A 97 -5.54 17.59 9.46
C TYR A 97 -4.64 16.89 10.48
N SER A 98 -3.41 17.39 10.62
CA SER A 98 -2.40 16.80 11.49
C SER A 98 -1.60 17.88 12.22
N ASP A 99 -1.04 17.50 13.37
CA ASP A 99 -0.10 18.30 14.16
C ASP A 99 1.36 17.88 13.93
N ASN A 100 1.59 16.96 12.99
CA ASN A 100 2.93 16.49 12.61
C ASN A 100 3.73 17.61 11.94
N LYS A 101 4.99 17.80 12.33
CA LYS A 101 5.91 18.80 11.76
C LYS A 101 6.17 18.65 10.25
N ALA A 102 5.89 17.49 9.66
CA ALA A 102 6.04 17.24 8.24
C ALA A 102 4.96 17.91 7.38
N VAL A 103 3.81 18.30 7.95
CA VAL A 103 2.78 19.07 7.23
C VAL A 103 3.20 20.55 7.14
N PRO A 104 2.91 21.27 6.03
CA PRO A 104 1.98 20.91 4.96
C PRO A 104 2.60 20.28 3.70
N PHE A 105 1.87 19.34 3.10
CA PHE A 105 2.19 18.80 1.77
C PHE A 105 0.93 18.22 1.11
N MET A 106 0.96 18.03 -0.21
CA MET A 106 -0.03 17.22 -0.91
C MET A 106 0.59 15.94 -1.44
N ASN A 107 -0.20 14.87 -1.45
CA ASN A 107 0.11 13.66 -2.21
C ASN A 107 -0.83 13.56 -3.39
N VAL A 108 -0.29 13.37 -4.58
CA VAL A 108 -1.06 13.02 -5.77
C VAL A 108 -0.82 11.56 -6.08
N VAL A 109 -1.90 10.80 -6.10
CA VAL A 109 -1.89 9.34 -6.26
C VAL A 109 -2.25 9.01 -7.70
N PHE A 110 -1.43 8.17 -8.29
CA PHE A 110 -1.58 7.64 -9.64
C PHE A 110 -1.82 6.15 -9.58
N ILE A 111 -2.76 5.65 -10.37
CA ILE A 111 -3.07 4.23 -10.52
C ILE A 111 -2.96 3.94 -12.02
N ASP A 112 -2.06 3.01 -12.39
CA ASP A 112 -1.80 2.64 -13.78
C ASP A 112 -1.40 3.83 -14.68
N GLY A 113 -0.71 4.80 -14.08
CA GLY A 113 -0.24 6.02 -14.75
C GLY A 113 -1.27 7.15 -14.82
N GLU A 114 -2.53 6.89 -14.49
CA GLU A 114 -3.59 7.91 -14.46
C GLU A 114 -3.73 8.52 -13.07
N GLN A 115 -4.03 9.82 -13.02
CA GLN A 115 -4.27 10.50 -11.76
C GLN A 115 -5.58 10.02 -11.14
N SER A 116 -5.49 9.42 -9.95
CA SER A 116 -6.64 8.89 -9.23
C SER A 116 -7.23 9.92 -8.26
N HIS A 117 -6.44 10.36 -7.27
CA HIS A 117 -6.92 11.27 -6.22
C HIS A 117 -5.77 12.06 -5.59
N VAL A 118 -6.13 13.08 -4.82
CA VAL A 118 -5.23 13.97 -4.08
C VAL A 118 -5.52 13.91 -2.59
N ASN A 119 -4.47 13.87 -1.77
CA ASN A 119 -4.56 13.95 -0.33
C ASN A 119 -3.84 15.21 0.14
N LEU A 120 -4.57 16.13 0.78
CA LEU A 120 -4.03 17.35 1.38
C LEU A 120 -3.72 17.11 2.85
N PHE A 121 -2.45 17.15 3.22
CA PHE A 121 -2.01 17.07 4.60
C PHE A 121 -1.76 18.47 5.13
N LEU A 122 -2.64 18.95 6.01
CA LEU A 122 -2.64 20.34 6.46
C LEU A 122 -2.49 20.45 7.98
N PRO A 123 -1.96 21.57 8.50
CA PRO A 123 -1.89 21.81 9.94
C PRO A 123 -3.29 21.83 10.56
N ARG A 124 -3.48 21.16 11.70
CA ARG A 124 -4.75 21.28 12.44
C ARG A 124 -4.97 22.71 12.96
N ASN A 125 -3.90 23.38 13.37
CA ASN A 125 -3.93 24.77 13.80
C ASN A 125 -4.26 25.71 12.63
N ARG A 126 -5.49 26.24 12.62
CA ARG A 126 -5.96 27.20 11.61
C ARG A 126 -5.28 28.58 11.66
N GLN A 127 -4.55 28.88 12.73
CA GLN A 127 -3.73 30.10 12.85
C GLN A 127 -2.32 29.91 12.28
N SER A 128 -1.99 28.74 11.72
CA SER A 128 -0.72 28.51 11.02
C SER A 128 -0.55 29.50 9.85
N LEU A 129 0.68 30.01 9.67
CA LEU A 129 1.04 30.97 8.62
C LEU A 129 0.83 30.44 7.19
N VAL A 130 0.72 29.11 7.05
CA VAL A 130 0.38 28.43 5.79
C VAL A 130 -1.03 28.81 5.32
N TYR A 131 -1.96 29.04 6.25
CA TYR A 131 -3.32 29.46 5.89
C TYR A 131 -3.33 30.94 5.52
N ARG A 132 -3.76 31.23 4.30
CA ARG A 132 -3.84 32.60 3.79
C ARG A 132 -5.27 33.10 3.83
N PRO A 133 -5.47 34.39 4.19
CA PRO A 133 -6.78 35.00 4.08
C PRO A 133 -7.23 35.02 2.62
N ILE A 134 -8.53 34.88 2.42
CA ILE A 134 -9.16 34.99 1.11
C ILE A 134 -9.27 36.47 0.75
N ASP A 135 -8.81 36.87 -0.43
CA ASP A 135 -9.08 38.20 -0.98
C ASP A 135 -10.52 38.28 -1.48
N ARG A 136 -11.33 39.18 -0.90
CA ARG A 136 -12.76 39.31 -1.24
C ARG A 136 -13.00 40.02 -2.57
N THR A 137 -11.97 40.64 -3.16
CA THR A 137 -12.06 41.32 -4.46
C THR A 137 -11.90 40.37 -5.64
N GLU A 138 -11.36 39.17 -5.37
CA GLU A 138 -11.09 38.17 -6.38
C GLU A 138 -12.31 37.27 -6.65
N ASP A 139 -12.55 36.93 -7.92
CA ASP A 139 -13.60 35.97 -8.28
C ASP A 139 -13.11 34.54 -8.03
N TRP A 140 -13.31 34.10 -6.79
CA TRP A 140 -12.98 32.74 -6.39
C TRP A 140 -13.85 31.68 -7.07
N GLN A 141 -15.08 31.99 -7.47
CA GLN A 141 -15.91 30.99 -8.13
C GLN A 141 -15.35 30.63 -9.50
N ALA A 142 -14.94 31.64 -10.28
CA ALA A 142 -14.32 31.44 -11.59
C ALA A 142 -13.05 30.57 -11.51
N ARG A 143 -12.29 30.62 -10.40
CA ARG A 143 -11.06 29.83 -10.22
C ARG A 143 -11.29 28.32 -10.11
N PHE A 144 -12.49 27.89 -9.72
CA PHE A 144 -12.83 26.47 -9.58
C PHE A 144 -13.78 25.98 -10.67
N ALA A 145 -14.26 26.87 -11.54
CA ALA A 145 -15.19 26.52 -12.61
C ALA A 145 -14.51 25.64 -13.68
N GLY A 146 -15.14 24.51 -14.02
CA GLY A 146 -14.69 23.62 -15.10
C GLY A 146 -13.42 22.81 -14.79
N ILE A 147 -13.02 22.71 -13.52
CA ILE A 147 -11.83 21.93 -13.13
C ILE A 147 -12.22 20.48 -12.90
N ASP A 148 -11.99 19.67 -13.93
CA ASP A 148 -12.25 18.24 -13.93
C ASP A 148 -10.98 17.39 -13.74
N SER A 149 -9.80 17.97 -13.58
CA SER A 149 -8.55 17.24 -13.27
C SER A 149 -7.52 18.18 -12.61
N LEU A 150 -6.49 17.62 -11.96
CA LEU A 150 -5.47 18.45 -11.30
C LEU A 150 -4.34 18.73 -12.27
N GLU A 151 -4.25 19.98 -12.72
CA GLU A 151 -3.15 20.40 -13.58
C GLU A 151 -1.87 20.66 -12.76
N LEU A 152 -1.03 19.62 -12.64
CA LEU A 152 0.28 19.75 -12.01
C LEU A 152 1.37 20.18 -12.98
N ARG A 153 2.27 21.03 -12.49
CA ARG A 153 3.49 21.48 -13.16
C ARG A 153 4.68 20.96 -12.36
N TYR A 154 5.63 20.35 -13.06
CA TYR A 154 6.77 19.63 -12.48
C TYR A 154 8.10 20.36 -12.69
#